data_AF-A0A6G3D1U7-F1
#
_entry.id   AF-A0A6G3D1U7-F1
#
_cell.length_a   1.000
_cell.length_b   1.000
_cell.length_c   1.000
_cell.angle_alpha   90.00
_cell.angle_beta   90.00
_cell.angle_gamma   90.00
#
_symmetry.space_group_name_H-M   'P 1'
#
loop_
_entity.id
_entity.type
_entity.pdbx_description
1 polymer ?
#
loop_
_entity_poly.entity_id
_entity_poly.type
_entity_poly.pdbx_seq_one_letter_code
_entity_poly.pdbx_strand_id
1 'polypeptide(L)'
;MTACAIEPSADPGNGGVPPAGCSITAEGAYAARLARSGEGGDSWYPERWTLDGPEPYAVPLPGNQPEEPGTEVQPMGDGRVLIHRVAAGRHL
;
A
#
# COMPACT_ATOMS: atom_id res chain seq x y z
N MET A 1 0.84 -22.21 3.61
CA MET A 1 -0.55 -21.69 3.69
C MET A 1 -0.63 -20.59 2.65
N THR A 2 -1.32 -20.83 1.54
CA THR A 2 -1.48 -19.82 0.48
C THR A 2 -2.59 -18.87 0.90
N ALA A 3 -2.26 -17.62 1.21
CA ALA A 3 -3.25 -16.57 1.35
C ALA A 3 -3.68 -16.16 -0.07
N CYS A 4 -4.93 -16.41 -0.43
CA CYS A 4 -5.49 -15.91 -1.69
C CYS A 4 -5.70 -14.40 -1.55
N ALA A 5 -4.89 -13.60 -2.23
CA ALA A 5 -5.22 -12.20 -2.46
C ALA A 5 -6.44 -12.15 -3.40
N ILE A 6 -7.55 -11.58 -2.93
CA ILE A 6 -8.69 -11.29 -3.80
C ILE A 6 -8.38 -9.96 -4.48
N GLU A 7 -8.14 -10.00 -5.78
CA GLU A 7 -8.09 -8.78 -6.59
C GLU A 7 -9.55 -8.33 -6.79
N PRO A 8 -9.96 -7.14 -6.29
CA PRO A 8 -11.26 -6.62 -6.67
C PRO A 8 -11.22 -6.32 -8.17
N SER A 9 -12.07 -6.98 -8.96
CA SER A 9 -12.34 -6.56 -10.33
C SER A 9 -12.70 -5.08 -10.31
N ALA A 10 -11.87 -4.26 -10.96
CA ALA A 10 -12.18 -2.87 -11.23
C ALA A 10 -13.41 -2.82 -12.14
N ASP A 11 -14.58 -2.66 -11.54
CA ASP A 11 -15.75 -2.13 -12.26
C ASP A 11 -15.41 -0.70 -12.66
N PRO A 12 -15.36 -0.36 -13.97
CA PRO A 12 -15.02 0.99 -14.42
C PRO A 12 -16.19 1.99 -14.22
N GLY A 13 -17.22 1.65 -13.44
CA GLY A 13 -18.47 2.37 -13.32
C GLY A 13 -18.59 3.32 -12.12
N ASN A 14 -17.58 3.47 -11.28
CA ASN A 14 -17.60 4.46 -10.21
C ASN A 14 -16.30 5.25 -10.20
N GLY A 15 -16.35 6.54 -10.55
CA GLY A 15 -15.22 7.48 -10.62
C GLY A 15 -14.58 7.83 -9.27
N GLY A 16 -14.48 6.86 -8.36
CA GLY A 16 -13.65 6.94 -7.17
C GLY A 16 -12.27 6.35 -7.47
N VAL A 17 -11.22 7.03 -7.01
CA VAL A 17 -9.83 6.53 -7.07
C VAL A 17 -9.81 5.09 -6.56
N PRO A 18 -9.25 4.11 -7.31
CA PRO A 18 -9.22 2.73 -6.87
C PRO A 18 -8.60 2.65 -5.47
N PRO A 19 -9.11 1.80 -4.57
CA PRO A 19 -8.53 1.66 -3.25
C PRO A 19 -7.05 1.32 -3.41
N ALA A 20 -6.18 2.07 -2.75
CA ALA A 20 -4.75 1.85 -2.85
C ALA A 20 -4.42 0.38 -2.56
N GLY A 21 -3.94 -0.31 -3.60
CA GLY A 21 -3.75 -1.76 -3.58
C GLY A 21 -2.84 -2.17 -2.43
N CYS A 22 -3.23 -3.26 -1.75
CA CYS A 22 -2.35 -3.95 -0.82
C CYS A 22 -1.48 -4.92 -1.64
N SER A 23 -0.16 -4.76 -1.59
CA SER A 23 0.80 -5.66 -2.22
C SER A 23 1.48 -6.53 -1.16
N ILE A 24 1.75 -7.80 -1.47
CA ILE A 24 2.31 -8.80 -0.55
C ILE A 24 3.57 -9.39 -1.19
N THR A 25 4.62 -9.65 -0.41
CA THR A 25 5.82 -10.34 -0.91
C THR A 25 5.50 -11.80 -1.26
N ALA A 26 6.32 -12.41 -2.13
CA ALA A 26 6.06 -13.78 -2.59
C ALA A 26 6.14 -14.80 -1.43
N GLU A 27 6.96 -14.51 -0.44
CA GLU A 27 7.14 -15.29 0.79
C GLU A 27 5.98 -15.11 1.77
N GLY A 28 5.14 -14.09 1.57
CA GLY A 28 3.99 -13.78 2.42
C GLY A 28 4.36 -13.17 3.77
N ALA A 29 5.62 -12.83 4.01
CA ALA A 29 6.09 -12.30 5.28
C ALA A 29 5.78 -10.80 5.46
N TYR A 30 5.78 -10.06 4.35
CA TYR A 30 5.53 -8.61 4.37
C TYR A 30 4.45 -8.21 3.38
N ALA A 31 3.74 -7.14 3.73
CA ALA A 31 2.85 -6.43 2.83
C ALA A 31 3.03 -4.91 2.95
N ALA A 32 2.58 -4.18 1.94
CA ALA A 32 2.49 -2.73 2.00
C ALA A 32 1.18 -2.25 1.40
N ARG A 33 0.64 -1.17 1.95
CA ARG A 33 -0.57 -0.50 1.44
C ARG A 33 -0.46 1.00 1.67
N LEU A 34 -1.23 1.80 0.93
CA LEU A 34 -1.53 3.16 1.38
C LEU A 34 -2.79 3.13 2.26
N ALA A 35 -2.71 3.78 3.41
CA ALA A 35 -3.80 4.01 4.34
C ALA A 35 -4.25 5.47 4.30
N ARG A 36 -5.56 5.71 4.45
CA ARG A 36 -6.10 7.07 4.57
C ARG A 36 -5.92 7.58 5.98
N SER A 37 -5.66 8.88 6.12
CA SER A 37 -5.64 9.53 7.44
C SER A 37 -7.03 9.58 8.06
N GLY A 38 -7.38 8.59 8.89
CA GLY A 38 -8.59 8.60 9.71
C GLY A 38 -9.91 8.73 8.94
N GLU A 39 -11.01 8.91 9.67
CA GLU A 39 -12.32 9.11 9.06
C GLU A 39 -12.40 10.51 8.42
N GLY A 40 -12.58 10.54 7.09
CA GLY A 40 -12.74 11.77 6.32
C GLY A 40 -11.44 12.42 5.84
N GLY A 41 -10.26 11.82 6.06
CA GLY A 41 -9.01 12.34 5.51
C GLY A 41 -8.82 12.01 4.04
N ASP A 42 -8.37 12.99 3.26
CA ASP A 42 -8.03 12.84 1.84
C ASP A 42 -6.55 12.51 1.60
N SER A 43 -5.76 12.46 2.67
CA SER A 43 -4.33 12.17 2.62
C SER A 43 -4.04 10.67 2.73
N TRP A 44 -3.08 10.20 1.93
CA TRP A 44 -2.60 8.82 1.92
C TRP A 44 -1.25 8.70 2.61
N TYR A 45 -1.04 7.61 3.36
CA TYR A 45 0.22 7.32 4.04
C TYR A 45 0.61 5.87 3.81
N PRO A 46 1.87 5.59 3.47
CA PRO A 46 2.32 4.24 3.25
C PRO A 46 2.52 3.53 4.60
N GLU A 47 2.00 2.31 4.69
CA GLU A 47 2.18 1.41 5.82
C GLU A 47 2.89 0.15 5.38
N ARG A 48 3.75 -0.37 6.25
CA ARG A 48 4.28 -1.73 6.15
C ARG A 48 3.54 -2.63 7.12
N TRP A 49 3.22 -3.82 6.64
CA TRP A 49 2.58 -4.88 7.41
C TRP A 49 3.55 -6.04 7.54
N THR A 50 3.72 -6.55 8.76
CA THR A 50 4.42 -7.81 9.04
C THR A 50 3.36 -8.89 9.26
N LEU A 51 3.46 -9.99 8.51
CA LEU A 51 2.42 -11.02 8.42
C LEU A 51 2.90 -12.40 8.89
N ASP A 52 4.21 -12.64 9.01
CA ASP A 52 4.78 -13.93 9.40
C ASP A 52 4.78 -14.19 10.92
N GLY A 53 4.26 -13.25 11.71
CA GLY A 53 4.10 -13.38 13.16
C GLY A 53 2.78 -14.03 13.58
N PRO A 54 2.65 -14.44 14.86
CA PRO A 54 1.39 -14.96 15.40
C PRO A 54 0.27 -13.90 15.39
N GLU A 55 0.65 -12.63 15.45
CA GLU A 55 -0.26 -11.49 15.38
C GLU A 55 0.29 -10.50 14.33
N PRO A 56 -0.37 -10.39 13.16
CA PRO A 56 0.00 -9.41 12.14
C PRO A 56 -0.12 -7.98 12.67
N TYR A 57 0.80 -7.11 12.27
CA TYR A 57 0.79 -5.71 12.69
C TYR A 57 1.25 -4.77 11.57
N ALA A 58 0.76 -3.53 11.64
CA ALA A 58 1.07 -2.47 10.70
C ALA A 58 1.92 -1.37 11.35
N VAL A 59 2.87 -0.83 10.59
CA VAL A 59 3.72 0.29 10.98
C VAL A 59 3.66 1.34 9.87
N PRO A 60 3.22 2.58 10.17
CA PRO A 60 3.34 3.69 9.24
C PRO A 60 4.81 3.92 8.88
N LEU A 61 5.10 4.06 7.60
CA LEU A 61 6.46 4.37 7.17
C LEU A 61 6.78 5.85 7.47
N PRO A 62 8.05 6.16 7.80
CA PRO A 62 8.49 7.53 7.98
C PRO A 62 8.42 8.27 6.63
N GLY A 63 7.36 9.06 6.45
CA GLY A 63 7.19 9.98 5.32
C GLY A 63 7.25 11.43 5.80
N ASN A 64 7.87 12.30 5.00
CA ASN A 64 7.90 13.74 5.28
C ASN A 64 6.64 14.49 4.81
N GLN A 65 5.74 13.81 4.10
CA GLN A 65 4.56 14.37 3.46
C GLN A 65 3.50 13.27 3.22
N PRO A 66 2.22 13.64 3.06
CA PRO A 66 1.22 12.71 2.53
C PRO A 66 1.51 12.33 1.07
N GLU A 67 0.95 11.21 0.65
CA GLU A 67 1.06 10.68 -0.72
C GLU A 67 -0.11 11.16 -1.59
N GLU A 68 0.21 11.36 -2.87
CA GLU A 68 -0.76 11.80 -3.88
C GLU A 68 -1.59 10.61 -4.40
N PRO A 69 -2.79 10.87 -4.94
CA PRO A 69 -3.53 9.87 -5.70
C PRO A 69 -2.68 9.32 -6.86
N GLY A 70 -2.46 8.01 -6.90
CA GLY A 70 -1.60 7.35 -7.89
C GLY A 70 -0.21 6.95 -7.39
N THR A 71 0.13 7.26 -6.14
CA THR A 71 1.27 6.62 -5.48
C THR A 71 1.02 5.10 -5.38
N GLU A 72 2.07 4.31 -5.57
CA GLU A 72 2.04 2.85 -5.43
C GLU A 72 3.10 2.39 -4.43
N VAL A 73 2.88 1.23 -3.81
CA VAL A 73 3.80 0.65 -2.82
C VAL A 73 4.15 -0.78 -3.16
N GLN A 74 5.42 -1.15 -3.00
CA GLN A 74 5.91 -2.50 -3.23
C GLN A 74 6.77 -2.95 -2.05
N PRO A 75 6.32 -3.93 -1.24
CA PRO A 75 7.14 -4.50 -0.18
C PRO A 75 8.27 -5.36 -0.75
N MET A 76 9.36 -5.45 0.00
CA MET A 76 10.52 -6.31 -0.25
C MET A 76 10.63 -7.38 0.84
N GLY A 77 11.24 -8.52 0.53
CA GLY A 77 11.39 -9.63 1.48
C GLY A 77 12.25 -9.34 2.71
N ASP A 78 12.93 -8.19 2.75
CA ASP A 78 13.68 -7.70 3.91
C ASP A 78 12.89 -6.68 4.77
N GLY A 79 11.61 -6.50 4.49
CA GLY A 79 10.74 -5.59 5.23
C GLY A 79 10.91 -4.12 4.86
N ARG A 80 11.64 -3.79 3.79
CA ARG A 80 11.59 -2.46 3.16
C ARG A 80 10.38 -2.34 2.24
N VAL A 81 10.03 -1.10 1.91
CA VAL A 81 8.94 -0.78 0.98
C VAL A 81 9.46 0.26 -0.01
N LEU A 82 9.32 -0.03 -1.30
CA LEU A 82 9.49 0.96 -2.35
C LEU A 82 8.19 1.75 -2.48
N ILE A 83 8.31 3.07 -2.60
CA ILE A 83 7.18 3.97 -2.83
C ILE A 83 7.41 4.57 -4.21
N HIS A 84 6.52 4.26 -5.15
CA HIS A 84 6.56 4.78 -6.49
C HIS A 84 5.69 6.04 -6.56
N ARG A 85 6.28 7.16 -6.95
CA ARG A 85 5.57 8.44 -7.11
C ARG A 85 5.74 8.97 -8.53
N VAL A 86 4.70 9.63 -9.05
CA VAL A 86 4.79 10.34 -10.34
C VAL A 86 4.72 11.84 -10.09
N ALA A 87 5.81 12.56 -10.39
CA ALA A 87 5.88 14.01 -10.21
C ALA A 87 6.42 14.68 -11.48
N ALA A 88 5.62 15.60 -12.05
CA ALA A 88 5.93 16.29 -13.30
C ALA A 88 6.35 15.33 -14.44
N GLY A 89 5.63 14.21 -14.57
CA GLY A 89 5.87 13.18 -15.59
C GLY A 89 7.10 12.31 -15.35
N ARG A 90 7.72 12.38 -14.17
CA ARG A 90 8.87 11.54 -13.77
C ARG A 90 8.47 10.55 -12.70
N HIS A 91 9.05 9.35 -12.77
CA HIS A 91 8.95 8.30 -11.77
C HIS A 91 10.01 8.54 -10.70
N LEU A 92 9.59 8.66 -9.44
CA LEU A 92 10.42 8.90 -8.25
C LEU A 92 10.29 7.74 -7.27
#